data_AF-A0A0E3S9B3-F1
#
_entry.id   AF-A0A0E3S9B3-F1
#
_cell.length_a   1.000
_cell.length_b   1.000
_cell.length_c   1.000
_cell.angle_alpha   90.00
_cell.angle_beta   90.00
_cell.angle_gamma   90.00
#
_symmetry.space_group_name_H-M   'P 1'
#
loop_
_entity.id
_entity.type
_entity.pdbx_description
1 polymer ?
#
loop_
_entity_poly.entity_id
_entity_poly.type
_entity_poly.pdbx_seq_one_letter_code
_entity_poly.pdbx_strand_id
1 'polypeptide(L)'
;MIVDTDKGVLLVSSSGGYYRLPGGKPKKGEASIEASIRELREETGLRAYNVGYLFRFHKSKVFRIRAKGVPVPSSEINYFAFFEPGKEMEVKVSHNTIKILEVYYGLKKLEKMHKSNLKAQKQF
;
A
#
# COMPACT_ATOMS: atom_id res chain seq x y z
N MET A 1 -1.89 4.28 -2.44
CA MET A 1 -0.63 3.51 -2.67
C MET A 1 -0.64 2.25 -1.81
N ILE A 2 0.24 1.27 -2.05
CA ILE A 2 0.43 0.10 -1.17
C ILE A 2 1.77 0.25 -0.46
N VAL A 3 1.76 0.40 0.86
CA VAL A 3 2.99 0.37 1.68
C VAL A 3 3.08 -1.00 2.32
N ASP A 4 3.88 -1.89 1.73
CA ASP A 4 4.05 -3.27 2.20
C ASP A 4 5.14 -3.32 3.26
N THR A 5 4.77 -3.73 4.47
CA THR A 5 5.65 -3.81 5.64
C THR A 5 5.64 -5.22 6.20
N ASP A 6 6.56 -5.52 7.12
CA ASP A 6 6.61 -6.83 7.77
C ASP A 6 5.38 -7.11 8.66
N LYS A 7 4.64 -6.06 9.05
CA LYS A 7 3.38 -6.18 9.81
C LYS A 7 2.15 -6.35 8.93
N GLY A 8 2.30 -6.26 7.60
CA GLY A 8 1.22 -6.18 6.63
C GLY A 8 1.18 -4.84 5.89
N VAL A 9 0.12 -4.62 5.11
CA VAL A 9 -0.07 -3.38 4.34
C VAL A 9 -0.62 -2.29 5.25
N LEU A 10 0.07 -1.15 5.31
CA LEU A 10 -0.37 0.00 6.11
C LEU A 10 -1.69 0.57 5.58
N LEU A 11 -2.64 0.74 6.49
CA LEU A 11 -3.88 1.47 6.29
C LEU A 11 -3.92 2.70 7.20
N VAL A 12 -4.61 3.74 6.74
CA VAL A 12 -4.79 5.01 7.45
C VAL A 12 -6.27 5.32 7.65
N SER A 13 -6.60 6.04 8.72
CA SER A 13 -7.94 6.59 8.96
C SER A 13 -7.86 7.94 9.67
N SER A 14 -8.78 8.84 9.32
CA SER A 14 -8.95 10.12 10.01
C SER A 14 -9.81 9.98 11.27
N SER A 15 -10.88 9.18 11.21
CA SER A 15 -11.85 9.03 12.31
C SER A 15 -11.76 7.71 13.07
N GLY A 16 -10.99 6.74 12.57
CA GLY A 16 -10.95 5.38 13.10
C GLY A 16 -12.15 4.51 12.68
N GLY A 17 -13.14 5.08 11.99
CA GLY A 17 -14.34 4.35 11.55
C GLY A 17 -14.08 3.47 10.32
N TYR A 18 -13.56 4.06 9.24
CA TYR A 18 -13.17 3.33 8.02
C TYR A 18 -11.70 3.58 7.70
N TYR A 19 -11.00 2.50 7.39
CA TYR A 19 -9.60 2.51 6.99
C TYR A 19 -9.46 2.42 5.48
N ARG A 20 -8.46 3.12 4.95
CA ARG A 20 -8.14 3.18 3.54
C ARG A 20 -6.64 3.04 3.32
N LEU A 21 -6.25 2.79 2.08
CA LEU A 21 -4.86 2.97 1.69
C LEU A 21 -4.44 4.44 1.86
N PRO A 22 -3.18 4.72 2.25
CA PRO A 22 -2.62 6.05 2.19
C PRO A 22 -2.62 6.59 0.76
N GLY A 23 -2.70 7.91 0.65
CA GLY A 23 -2.59 8.65 -0.61
C GLY A 23 -3.65 9.71 -0.81
N GLY A 24 -3.39 10.55 -1.81
CA GLY A 24 -4.25 11.66 -2.19
C GLY A 24 -4.20 11.93 -3.69
N LYS A 25 -4.78 13.06 -4.09
CA LYS A 25 -4.83 13.46 -5.50
C LYS A 25 -3.52 14.17 -5.87
N PRO A 26 -2.99 13.94 -7.08
CA PRO A 26 -1.89 14.76 -7.59
C PRO A 26 -2.29 16.23 -7.66
N LYS A 27 -1.37 17.11 -7.29
CA LYS A 27 -1.47 18.56 -7.52
C LYS A 27 -1.36 18.87 -9.02
N LYS A 28 -1.72 20.08 -9.44
CA LYS A 28 -1.62 20.49 -10.85
C LYS A 28 -0.15 20.40 -11.31
N GLY A 29 0.09 19.58 -12.34
CA GLY A 29 1.44 19.32 -12.87
C GLY A 29 2.22 18.22 -12.15
N GLU A 30 1.70 17.65 -11.06
CA GLU A 30 2.37 16.60 -10.28
C GLU A 30 2.13 15.23 -10.90
N ALA A 31 3.19 14.44 -11.08
CA ALA A 31 3.05 13.06 -11.52
C ALA A 31 2.43 12.20 -10.41
N SER A 32 1.64 11.18 -10.77
CA SER A 32 0.98 10.33 -9.76
C SER A 32 1.95 9.62 -8.80
N ILE A 33 3.17 9.35 -9.26
CA ILE A 33 4.22 8.77 -8.43
C ILE A 33 4.76 9.77 -7.40
N GLU A 34 4.96 11.03 -7.80
CA GLU A 34 5.39 12.12 -6.92
C GLU A 34 4.34 12.40 -5.86
N ALA A 35 3.06 12.46 -6.27
CA ALA A 35 1.93 12.58 -5.36
C ALA A 35 1.94 11.43 -4.33
N SER A 36 2.17 10.19 -4.76
CA SER A 36 2.22 9.06 -3.83
C SER A 36 3.38 9.16 -2.83
N ILE A 37 4.54 9.66 -3.24
CA ILE A 37 5.69 9.84 -2.34
C ILE A 37 5.43 10.99 -1.35
N ARG A 38 4.89 12.11 -1.83
CA ARG A 38 4.54 13.27 -1.01
C ARG A 38 3.49 12.92 0.04
N GLU A 39 2.37 12.34 -0.37
CA GLU A 39 1.25 11.98 0.50
C GLU A 39 1.69 10.98 1.57
N LEU A 40 2.55 10.01 1.22
CA LEU A 40 3.11 9.09 2.21
C LEU A 40 3.84 9.84 3.32
N ARG A 41 4.66 10.83 2.95
CA ARG A 41 5.44 11.62 3.90
C ARG A 41 4.54 12.52 4.74
N GLU A 42 3.52 13.12 4.14
CA GLU A 42 2.57 14.04 4.80
C GLU A 42 1.64 13.30 5.78
N GLU A 43 1.05 12.17 5.37
CA GLU A 43 0.08 11.41 6.19
C GLU A 43 0.75 10.57 7.30
N THR A 44 2.00 10.15 7.11
CA THR A 44 2.61 9.11 7.98
C THR A 44 4.03 9.42 8.46
N GLY A 45 4.68 10.44 7.91
CA GLY A 45 6.10 10.69 8.16
C GLY A 45 7.06 9.64 7.57
N LEU A 46 6.59 8.59 6.89
CA LEU A 46 7.46 7.60 6.28
C LEU A 46 8.24 8.17 5.08
N ARG A 47 9.45 7.64 4.84
CA ARG A 47 10.29 8.03 3.70
C ARG A 47 10.39 6.87 2.71
N ALA A 48 9.86 7.07 1.50
CA ALA A 48 9.96 6.09 0.41
C ALA A 48 11.42 5.91 -0.02
N TYR A 49 11.85 4.66 -0.23
CA TYR A 49 13.15 4.34 -0.82
C TYR A 49 13.06 3.45 -2.06
N ASN A 50 11.89 2.86 -2.33
CA ASN A 50 11.61 2.15 -3.57
C ASN A 50 10.14 2.30 -3.92
N VAL A 51 9.86 2.59 -5.19
CA VAL A 51 8.50 2.75 -5.71
C VAL A 51 8.39 1.99 -7.02
N GLY A 52 7.37 1.14 -7.14
CA GLY A 52 7.07 0.40 -8.35
C GLY A 52 5.60 0.56 -8.73
N TYR A 53 5.32 0.89 -9.98
CA TYR A 53 3.95 0.82 -10.50
C TYR A 53 3.44 -0.61 -10.45
N LEU A 54 2.18 -0.80 -10.02
CA LEU A 54 1.52 -2.09 -10.02
C LEU A 54 0.45 -2.16 -11.12
N PHE A 55 -0.60 -1.37 -10.97
CA PHE A 55 -1.75 -1.37 -11.87
C PHE A 55 -2.53 -0.06 -11.77
N ARG A 56 -3.53 0.11 -12.63
CA ARG A 56 -4.50 1.19 -12.55
C ARG A 56 -5.81 0.65 -11.97
N PHE A 57 -6.39 1.37 -11.01
CA PHE A 57 -7.70 1.10 -10.43
C PHE A 57 -8.60 2.32 -10.66
N HIS A 58 -9.64 2.15 -11.48
CA HIS A 58 -10.41 3.27 -12.05
C HIS A 58 -9.48 4.33 -12.70
N LYS A 59 -9.51 5.58 -12.22
CA LYS A 59 -8.67 6.68 -12.72
C LYS A 59 -7.33 6.80 -11.98
N SER A 60 -7.10 6.00 -10.93
CA SER A 60 -5.92 6.12 -10.06
C SER A 60 -4.84 5.08 -10.41
N LYS A 61 -3.58 5.51 -10.46
CA LYS A 61 -2.42 4.61 -10.52
C LYS A 61 -2.09 4.10 -9.12
N VAL A 62 -1.88 2.79 -8.99
CA VAL A 62 -1.50 2.14 -7.73
C VAL A 62 -0.02 1.78 -7.79
N PHE A 63 0.72 2.18 -6.77
CA PHE A 63 2.15 1.92 -6.63
C PHE A 63 2.40 1.08 -5.37
N ARG A 64 3.33 0.12 -5.47
CA ARG A 64 3.97 -0.51 -4.30
C ARG A 64 5.11 0.39 -3.85
N ILE A 65 5.11 0.74 -2.57
CA ILE A 65 6.15 1.54 -1.95
C ILE A 65 6.79 0.75 -0.82
N ARG A 66 8.12 0.73 -0.80
CA ARG A 66 8.88 0.39 0.40
C ARG A 66 9.39 1.67 1.04
N ALA A 67 9.22 1.77 2.35
CA ALA A 67 9.53 2.96 3.11
C ALA A 67 10.29 2.64 4.39
N LYS A 68 11.00 3.65 4.93
CA LYS A 68 11.71 3.59 6.20
C LYS A 68 11.10 4.59 7.20
N GLY A 69 11.23 4.27 8.48
CA GLY A 69 10.72 5.06 9.61
C GLY A 69 9.61 4.34 10.36
N VAL A 70 9.18 4.95 11.47
CA VAL A 70 7.98 4.54 12.20
C VAL A 70 6.85 5.47 11.76
N PRO A 71 5.67 4.95 11.36
CA PRO A 71 4.57 5.80 10.95
C PRO A 71 4.07 6.60 12.15
N VAL A 72 3.95 7.91 11.98
CA VAL A 72 3.40 8.84 12.98
C VAL A 72 2.20 9.54 12.34
N PRO A 73 1.03 9.57 13.01
CA PRO A 73 -0.13 10.28 12.47
C PRO A 73 0.18 11.75 12.25
N SER A 74 -0.30 12.30 11.13
CA SER A 74 -0.03 13.67 10.70
C SER A 74 -1.11 14.12 9.71
N SER A 75 -1.21 15.44 9.51
CA SER A 75 -2.24 16.06 8.67
C SER A 75 -3.64 15.66 9.16
N GLU A 76 -4.44 15.01 8.32
CA GLU A 76 -5.79 14.56 8.64
C GLU A 76 -5.85 13.13 9.21
N ILE A 77 -4.72 12.43 9.27
CA ILE A 77 -4.65 11.03 9.72
C ILE A 77 -4.39 10.96 11.21
N ASN A 78 -5.23 10.21 11.91
CA ASN A 78 -5.15 10.01 13.36
C ASN A 78 -4.91 8.55 13.75
N TYR A 79 -5.22 7.60 12.85
CA TYR A 79 -5.19 6.17 13.17
C TYR A 79 -4.53 5.35 12.06
N PHE A 80 -3.87 4.26 12.48
CA PHE A 80 -3.25 3.29 11.60
C PHE A 80 -3.74 1.88 11.91
N ALA A 81 -3.78 1.06 10.87
CA ALA A 81 -3.96 -0.39 10.98
C ALA A 81 -3.05 -1.08 9.97
N PHE A 82 -2.82 -2.38 10.16
CA PHE A 82 -2.06 -3.20 9.23
C PHE A 82 -2.92 -4.34 8.73
N PHE A 83 -3.07 -4.43 7.40
CA PHE A 83 -3.85 -5.47 6.77
C PHE A 83 -2.98 -6.63 6.31
N GLU A 84 -3.36 -7.84 6.69
CA GLU A 84 -2.78 -9.09 6.23
C GLU A 84 -3.89 -10.09 5.87
N PRO A 85 -3.81 -10.77 4.70
CA PRO A 85 -4.83 -11.73 4.30
C PRO A 85 -4.98 -12.85 5.32
N GLY A 86 -6.22 -13.19 5.63
CA GLY A 86 -6.54 -14.27 6.57
C GLY A 86 -6.43 -13.89 8.05
N LYS A 87 -5.98 -12.67 8.38
CA LYS A 87 -6.10 -12.14 9.75
C LYS A 87 -7.42 -11.42 9.90
N GLU A 88 -8.08 -11.65 11.03
CA GLU A 88 -9.27 -10.90 11.41
C GLU A 88 -8.88 -9.44 11.70
N MET A 89 -9.67 -8.51 11.19
CA MET A 89 -9.45 -7.08 11.37
C MET A 89 -10.54 -6.54 12.30
N GLU A 90 -10.15 -5.95 13.42
CA GLU A 90 -11.07 -5.25 14.33
C GLU A 90 -11.62 -3.94 13.74
N VAL A 91 -11.07 -3.50 12.60
CA VAL A 91 -11.42 -2.24 11.95
C VAL A 91 -12.12 -2.48 10.61
N LYS A 92 -13.03 -1.56 10.25
CA LYS A 92 -13.69 -1.61 8.94
C LYS A 92 -12.76 -1.05 7.88
N VAL A 93 -12.58 -1.80 6.80
CA VAL A 93 -11.79 -1.37 5.64
C VAL A 93 -12.74 -0.96 4.52
N SER A 94 -12.46 0.16 3.86
CA SER A 94 -13.31 0.63 2.76
C SER A 94 -13.34 -0.35 1.59
N HIS A 95 -14.49 -0.48 0.93
CA HIS A 95 -14.71 -1.41 -0.19
C HIS A 95 -13.66 -1.31 -1.31
N ASN A 96 -13.33 -0.09 -1.72
CA ASN A 96 -12.31 0.13 -2.75
C ASN A 96 -10.92 -0.29 -2.29
N THR A 97 -10.61 -0.13 -0.99
CA THR A 97 -9.35 -0.59 -0.42
C THR A 97 -9.27 -2.12 -0.47
N ILE A 98 -10.35 -2.83 -0.09
CA ILE A 98 -10.41 -4.30 -0.19
C ILE A 98 -10.16 -4.75 -1.63
N LYS A 99 -10.85 -4.19 -2.62
CA LYS A 99 -10.65 -4.54 -4.04
C LYS A 99 -9.22 -4.34 -4.53
N ILE A 100 -8.56 -3.25 -4.10
CA ILE A 100 -7.15 -3.00 -4.45
C ILE A 100 -6.23 -4.02 -3.76
N LEU A 101 -6.50 -4.37 -2.50
CA LEU A 101 -5.74 -5.37 -1.75
C LEU A 101 -5.88 -6.76 -2.36
N GLU A 102 -7.08 -7.16 -2.80
CA GLU A 102 -7.32 -8.44 -3.49
C GLU A 102 -6.43 -8.57 -4.74
N VAL A 103 -6.41 -7.54 -5.60
CA VAL A 103 -5.54 -7.51 -6.78
C VAL A 103 -4.07 -7.57 -6.36
N TYR A 104 -3.67 -6.78 -5.36
CA TYR A 104 -2.29 -6.73 -4.88
C TYR A 104 -1.80 -8.10 -4.39
N TYR A 105 -2.57 -8.76 -3.53
CA TYR A 105 -2.19 -10.06 -2.97
C TYR A 105 -2.26 -11.18 -4.01
N GLY A 106 -3.16 -11.08 -5.00
CA GLY A 106 -3.14 -11.94 -6.19
C GLY A 106 -1.82 -11.83 -6.96
N LEU A 107 -1.38 -10.60 -7.25
CA LEU A 107 -0.08 -10.35 -7.91
C LEU A 107 1.09 -10.87 -7.05
N LYS A 108 1.09 -10.61 -5.75
CA LYS A 108 2.14 -11.07 -4.81
C LYS A 108 2.23 -12.61 -4.77
N LYS A 109 1.08 -13.31 -4.85
CA LYS A 109 1.03 -14.77 -4.94
C LYS A 109 1.63 -15.28 -6.25
N LEU A 110 1.29 -14.67 -7.39
CA LEU A 110 1.86 -14.99 -8.70
C LEU A 110 3.38 -14.76 -8.74
N GLU A 111 3.86 -13.62 -8.24
CA GLU A 111 5.30 -13.32 -8.12
C GLU A 111 6.04 -14.38 -7.30
N LYS A 112 5.44 -14.84 -6.19
CA LYS A 112 6.01 -15.87 -5.33
C LYS A 112 6.10 -17.21 -6.05
N MET A 113 5.02 -17.64 -6.71
CA MET A 113 4.99 -18.90 -7.48
C MET A 113 6.01 -18.90 -8.62
N HIS A 114 6.11 -17.81 -9.38
CA HIS A 114 7.09 -17.67 -10.46
C HIS A 114 8.54 -17.78 -9.95
N LYS A 115 8.86 -17.11 -8.83
CA LYS A 115 10.19 -17.21 -8.21
C LYS A 115 10.51 -18.62 -7.69
N SER A 116 9.53 -19.32 -7.11
CA SER A 116 9.71 -20.71 -6.67
C SER A 116 10.02 -21.63 -7.86
N ASN A 117 9.28 -21.48 -8.96
CA ASN A 117 9.49 -22.29 -10.17
C ASN A 117 10.89 -22.04 -10.78
N LEU A 118 11.33 -20.78 -10.84
CA LEU A 118 12.68 -20.44 -11.30
C LEU A 118 13.79 -21.01 -10.42
N LYS A 119 13.57 -21.12 -9.10
CA LYS A 119 14.54 -21.74 -8.19
C LYS A 119 14.62 -23.25 -8.40
N ALA A 120 13.48 -23.92 -8.56
CA ALA A 120 13.44 -25.36 -8.83
C ALA A 120 14.12 -25.72 -10.15
N GLN A 121 13.99 -24.88 -11.19
CA GLN A 121 14.65 -25.08 -12.49
C GLN A 121 16.16 -24.88 -12.48
N LYS A 122 16.72 -24.16 -11.49
CA LYS A 122 18.17 -23.91 -11.35
C LYS A 122 18.89 -24.94 -10.46
N GLN A 123 18.16 -25.92 -9.92
CA GLN A 123 18.70 -26.98 -9.06
C GLN A 123 18.96 -28.30 -9.81
N PHE A 124 18.78 -28.29 -11.12
CA PHE A 124 19.19 -29.31 -12.09
C PHE A 124 20.19 -28.70 -13.06
#